data_AF-A0A843BT34-F1
#
_entry.id   AF-A0A843BT34-F1
#
_cell.length_a   1.000
_cell.length_b   1.000
_cell.length_c   1.000
_cell.angle_alpha   90.00
_cell.angle_beta   90.00
_cell.angle_gamma   90.00
#
_symmetry.space_group_name_H-M   'P 1'
#
loop_
_entity.id
_entity.type
_entity.pdbx_description
1 polymer ?
#
loop_
_entity_poly.entity_id
_entity_poly.type
_entity_poly.pdbx_seq_one_letter_code
_entity_poly.pdbx_strand_id
1 'polypeptide(L)'
;MGLWDRLSRTFDKHGYDLDGYDEEGYDKEGFNKNGYDKNGYDKKGYDKNGFNKKGFNKKGYDKNGYDKKGYKDGYDDDGFDLKGYNKDGYNKKGYDKDGYDKDGYDNRCFSIDGIHIDTKIAFDKEGFNKKGYDKNGYNKNGYDKNGYDLDGYNKNGY
;
A
#
# COMPACT_ATOMS: atom_id res chain seq x y z
N MET A 1 27.68 55.14 32.26
CA MET A 1 26.46 55.22 31.44
C MET A 1 26.54 54.11 30.41
N GLY A 2 25.92 52.97 30.74
CA GLY A 2 26.14 51.70 30.04
C GLY A 2 25.36 51.61 28.74
N LEU A 3 25.96 50.93 27.76
CA LEU A 3 25.42 50.54 26.45
C LEU A 3 24.07 49.78 26.48
N TRP A 4 23.48 49.56 27.65
CA TRP A 4 22.20 48.87 27.87
C TRP A 4 20.97 49.79 27.72
N ASP A 5 21.16 51.12 27.78
CA ASP A 5 20.05 52.08 27.80
C ASP A 5 19.41 52.36 26.42
N ARG A 6 19.96 51.78 25.34
CA ARG A 6 19.48 51.99 23.96
C ARG A 6 18.49 50.93 23.46
N LEU A 7 18.37 49.79 24.15
CA LEU A 7 17.42 48.71 23.81
C LEU A 7 16.08 48.86 24.55
N SER A 8 16.05 49.59 25.66
CA SER A 8 14.84 49.80 26.49
C SER A 8 13.71 50.59 25.80
N ARG A 9 13.90 51.07 24.55
CA ARG A 9 12.88 51.82 23.80
C ARG A 9 12.28 51.06 22.61
N THR A 10 12.70 49.83 22.35
CA THR A 10 12.28 49.09 21.14
C THR A 10 11.27 47.98 21.40
N PHE A 11 11.13 47.49 22.64
CA PHE A 11 10.22 46.38 23.00
C PHE A 11 9.18 46.78 24.04
N ASP A 12 7.97 46.23 23.93
CA ASP A 12 6.85 46.46 24.85
C ASP A 12 7.04 45.74 26.20
N LYS A 13 6.10 45.92 27.14
CA LYS A 13 6.12 45.26 28.46
C LYS A 13 6.11 43.72 28.37
N HIS A 14 5.72 43.17 27.23
CA HIS A 14 5.67 41.75 26.96
C HIS A 14 6.89 41.24 26.15
N GLY A 15 7.85 42.10 25.85
CA GLY A 15 9.08 41.76 25.14
C GLY A 15 8.95 41.73 23.62
N TYR A 16 7.94 42.38 23.02
CA TYR A 16 7.73 42.43 21.57
C TYR A 16 8.03 43.81 20.99
N ASP A 17 8.65 43.88 19.81
CA ASP A 17 8.96 45.13 19.12
C ASP A 17 7.70 45.81 18.56
N LEU A 18 7.86 46.97 17.92
CA LEU A 18 6.77 47.69 17.27
C LEU A 18 6.12 46.89 16.13
N ASP A 19 6.84 45.95 15.53
CA ASP A 19 6.33 45.04 14.51
C ASP A 19 5.64 43.80 15.12
N GLY A 20 5.68 43.63 16.45
CA GLY A 20 5.05 42.55 17.18
C GLY A 20 5.89 41.28 17.34
N TYR A 21 7.22 41.36 17.22
CA TYR A 21 8.15 40.22 17.32
C TYR A 21 9.05 40.29 18.56
N ASP A 22 9.33 39.16 19.19
CA ASP A 22 10.26 39.06 20.31
C ASP A 22 11.72 39.27 19.88
N GLU A 23 12.67 39.27 20.84
CA GLU A 23 14.10 39.41 20.53
C GLU A 23 14.64 38.28 19.64
N GLU A 24 13.98 37.13 19.62
CA GLU A 24 14.31 36.00 18.73
C GLU A 24 13.65 36.11 17.34
N GLY A 25 12.81 37.13 17.12
CA GLY A 25 12.13 37.42 15.86
C GLY A 25 10.82 36.66 15.64
N TYR A 26 10.14 36.21 16.70
CA TYR A 26 8.87 35.47 16.65
C TYR A 26 7.70 36.28 17.24
N ASP A 27 6.54 36.19 16.60
CA ASP A 27 5.32 36.83 17.08
C ASP A 27 4.75 36.13 18.32
N LYS A 28 3.66 36.68 18.89
CA LYS A 28 2.97 36.10 20.05
C LYS A 28 2.44 34.68 19.82
N GLU A 29 2.27 34.27 18.56
CA GLU A 29 1.86 32.92 18.19
C GLU A 29 3.07 31.99 17.96
N GLY A 30 4.30 32.51 18.06
CA GLY A 30 5.54 31.77 17.91
C GLY A 30 6.02 31.63 16.46
N PHE A 31 5.59 32.50 15.55
CA PHE A 31 5.97 32.48 14.13
C PHE A 31 6.82 33.69 13.74
N ASN A 32 7.85 33.48 12.92
CA ASN A 32 8.69 34.57 12.42
C ASN A 32 7.97 35.41 11.34
N LYS A 33 8.63 36.47 10.85
CA LYS A 33 8.13 37.33 9.75
C LYS A 33 7.75 36.56 8.47
N ASN A 34 8.32 35.39 8.24
CA ASN A 34 7.99 34.52 7.11
C ASN A 34 6.87 33.51 7.43
N GLY A 35 6.30 33.54 8.64
CA GLY A 35 5.20 32.68 9.06
C GLY A 35 5.61 31.27 9.50
N TYR A 36 6.87 31.05 9.87
CA TYR A 36 7.38 29.74 10.34
C TYR A 36 7.74 29.75 11.83
N ASP A 37 7.44 28.65 12.51
CA ASP A 37 7.82 28.42 13.90
C ASP A 37 9.34 28.21 14.07
N LYS A 38 9.81 28.09 15.32
CA LYS A 38 11.22 27.80 15.63
C LYS A 38 11.74 26.50 15.01
N ASN A 39 10.84 25.58 14.66
CA ASN A 39 11.18 24.32 14.00
C ASN A 39 11.13 24.42 12.46
N GLY A 40 10.79 25.59 11.91
CA GLY A 40 10.71 25.84 10.48
C GLY A 40 9.39 25.41 9.82
N TYR A 41 8.29 25.26 10.57
CA TYR A 41 6.98 24.86 10.06
C TYR A 41 5.96 26.01 10.11
N ASP A 42 5.12 26.11 9.08
CA ASP A 42 4.03 27.09 9.01
C ASP A 42 2.91 26.75 10.01
N LYS A 43 1.91 27.64 10.13
CA LYS A 43 0.71 27.42 10.96
C LYS A 43 -0.06 26.14 10.61
N LYS A 44 0.14 25.60 9.40
CA LYS A 44 -0.48 24.35 8.93
C LYS A 44 0.42 23.13 9.17
N GLY A 45 1.60 23.32 9.75
CA GLY A 45 2.57 22.27 10.08
C GLY A 45 3.45 21.82 8.92
N TYR A 46 3.68 22.66 7.90
CA TYR A 46 4.51 22.36 6.73
C TYR A 46 5.76 23.24 6.66
N ASP A 47 6.89 22.65 6.30
CA ASP A 47 8.15 23.37 6.08
C ASP A 47 8.09 24.26 4.83
N LYS A 48 9.17 25.01 4.58
CA LYS A 48 9.32 25.85 3.38
C LYS A 48 9.22 25.08 2.05
N ASN A 49 9.46 23.77 2.07
CA ASN A 49 9.35 22.90 0.91
C ASN A 49 7.95 22.27 0.80
N GLY A 50 7.03 22.57 1.73
CA GLY A 50 5.67 22.07 1.74
C GLY A 50 5.50 20.67 2.36
N PHE A 51 6.45 20.20 3.18
CA PHE A 51 6.41 18.90 3.85
C PHE A 51 6.23 19.02 5.36
N ASN A 52 5.41 18.14 5.94
CA ASN A 52 5.21 18.11 7.39
C ASN A 52 6.39 17.45 8.12
N LYS A 53 6.34 17.42 9.46
CA LYS A 53 7.36 16.77 10.31
C LYS A 53 7.62 15.29 9.98
N LYS A 54 6.66 14.61 9.34
CA LYS A 54 6.79 13.21 8.90
C LYS A 54 7.33 13.08 7.47
N GLY A 55 7.67 14.19 6.82
CA GLY A 55 8.20 14.21 5.45
C GLY A 55 7.16 14.13 4.35
N PHE A 56 5.86 14.31 4.64
CA PHE A 56 4.78 14.23 3.65
C PHE A 56 4.18 15.60 3.33
N ASN A 57 3.88 15.83 2.06
CA ASN A 57 3.21 17.04 1.59
C ASN A 57 1.71 17.04 1.94
N LYS A 58 1.00 18.13 1.59
CA LYS A 58 -0.45 18.27 1.82
C LYS A 58 -1.30 17.18 1.17
N LYS A 59 -0.81 16.55 0.10
CA LYS A 59 -1.48 15.43 -0.59
C LYS A 59 -1.12 14.07 0.03
N GLY A 60 -0.22 14.02 1.02
CA GLY A 60 0.19 12.80 1.69
C GLY A 60 1.34 12.05 1.03
N TYR A 61 2.06 12.68 0.09
CA TYR A 61 3.22 12.09 -0.59
C TYR A 61 4.54 12.63 -0.06
N ASP A 62 5.56 11.78 -0.01
CA ASP A 62 6.93 12.15 0.35
C ASP A 62 7.64 12.91 -0.79
N LYS A 63 8.93 13.21 -0.58
CA LYS A 63 9.76 13.91 -1.58
C LYS A 63 9.98 13.12 -2.87
N ASN A 64 9.87 11.79 -2.82
CA ASN A 64 10.06 10.89 -3.95
C ASN A 64 8.73 10.59 -4.69
N GLY A 65 7.60 11.02 -4.12
CA GLY A 65 6.26 10.85 -4.64
C GLY A 65 5.52 9.63 -4.10
N TYR A 66 6.01 9.01 -3.02
CA TYR A 66 5.38 7.86 -2.37
C TYR A 66 4.43 8.28 -1.26
N ASP A 67 3.29 7.61 -1.16
CA ASP A 67 2.38 7.78 -0.05
C ASP A 67 2.94 7.15 1.25
N LYS A 68 2.18 7.27 2.34
CA LYS A 68 2.56 6.69 3.64
C LYS A 68 2.73 5.16 3.64
N LYS A 69 2.19 4.47 2.64
CA LYS A 69 2.29 3.02 2.49
C LYS A 69 3.43 2.62 1.55
N GLY A 70 4.16 3.58 0.98
CA GLY A 70 5.23 3.32 0.02
C GLY A 70 4.74 3.15 -1.40
N TYR A 71 3.60 3.76 -1.78
CA TYR A 71 3.05 3.66 -3.13
C TYR A 71 3.17 4.99 -3.89
N LYS A 72 3.75 4.94 -5.09
CA LYS A 72 3.82 6.02 -6.07
C LYS A 72 2.83 5.73 -7.20
N ASP A 73 1.96 6.69 -7.49
CA ASP A 73 0.86 6.53 -8.47
C ASP A 73 -0.01 5.27 -8.23
N GLY A 74 -0.13 4.84 -6.97
CA GLY A 74 -0.89 3.67 -6.56
C GLY A 74 -0.14 2.33 -6.61
N TYR A 75 1.15 2.32 -6.94
CA TYR A 75 2.01 1.13 -7.02
C TYR A 75 3.24 1.24 -6.11
N ASP A 76 3.68 0.13 -5.53
CA ASP A 76 4.94 0.04 -4.78
C ASP A 76 6.16 0.09 -5.71
N ASP A 77 7.36 0.04 -5.13
CA ASP A 77 8.63 0.02 -5.89
C ASP A 77 8.77 -1.19 -6.83
N ASP A 78 8.12 -2.30 -6.50
CA ASP A 78 8.09 -3.50 -7.34
C ASP A 78 7.03 -3.38 -8.46
N GLY A 79 6.25 -2.30 -8.49
CA GLY A 79 5.22 -2.03 -9.49
C GLY A 79 3.88 -2.71 -9.22
N PHE A 80 3.58 -3.10 -7.97
CA PHE A 80 2.33 -3.73 -7.54
C PHE A 80 1.44 -2.79 -6.74
N ASP A 81 0.13 -2.88 -6.95
CA ASP A 81 -0.86 -2.12 -6.20
C ASP A 81 -1.03 -2.67 -4.77
N LEU A 82 -1.85 -1.99 -3.97
CA LEU A 82 -2.11 -2.41 -2.58
C LEU A 82 -2.71 -3.83 -2.47
N LYS A 83 -3.31 -4.34 -3.55
CA LYS A 83 -3.88 -5.69 -3.64
C LYS A 83 -2.86 -6.72 -4.15
N GLY A 84 -1.64 -6.29 -4.48
CA GLY A 84 -0.55 -7.12 -4.96
C GLY A 84 -0.60 -7.40 -6.47
N TYR A 85 -1.24 -6.56 -7.27
CA TYR A 85 -1.34 -6.69 -8.73
C TYR A 85 -0.61 -5.57 -9.47
N ASN A 86 0.11 -5.91 -10.52
CA ASN A 86 0.79 -4.93 -11.37
C ASN A 86 -0.21 -4.15 -12.24
N LYS A 87 0.31 -3.22 -13.06
CA LYS A 87 -0.51 -2.42 -13.99
C LYS A 87 -1.30 -3.26 -15.00
N ASP A 88 -0.78 -4.41 -15.38
CA ASP A 88 -1.43 -5.35 -16.29
C ASP A 88 -2.47 -6.24 -15.57
N GLY A 89 -2.60 -6.12 -14.25
CA GLY A 89 -3.57 -6.86 -13.45
C GLY A 89 -3.10 -8.23 -12.97
N TYR A 90 -1.80 -8.53 -13.02
CA TYR A 90 -1.20 -9.80 -12.58
C TYR A 90 -0.43 -9.66 -11.27
N ASN A 91 -0.53 -10.68 -10.42
CA ASN A 91 0.20 -10.76 -9.16
C ASN A 91 1.68 -11.14 -9.38
N LYS A 92 2.48 -11.17 -8.31
CA LYS A 92 3.91 -11.56 -8.36
C LYS A 92 4.16 -12.96 -8.94
N LYS A 93 3.16 -13.85 -8.92
CA LYS A 93 3.24 -15.20 -9.54
C LYS A 93 2.78 -15.22 -10.99
N GLY A 94 2.37 -14.08 -11.56
CA GLY A 94 1.91 -13.96 -12.93
C GLY A 94 0.44 -14.31 -13.15
N TYR A 95 -0.39 -14.36 -12.10
CA TYR A 95 -1.82 -14.68 -12.21
C TYR A 95 -2.69 -13.45 -11.95
N ASP A 96 -3.77 -13.33 -12.72
CA ASP A 96 -4.79 -12.32 -12.55
C ASP A 96 -5.65 -12.57 -11.29
N LYS A 97 -6.68 -11.75 -11.11
CA LYS A 97 -7.61 -11.85 -9.98
C LYS A 97 -8.48 -13.12 -10.01
N ASP A 98 -8.68 -13.70 -11.18
CA ASP A 98 -9.46 -14.91 -11.39
C ASP A 98 -8.58 -16.17 -11.30
N GLY A 99 -7.26 -15.99 -11.14
CA GLY A 99 -6.29 -17.05 -10.94
C GLY A 99 -5.70 -17.62 -12.23
N TYR A 100 -5.76 -16.88 -13.34
CA TYR A 100 -5.21 -17.28 -14.63
C TYR A 100 -3.98 -16.48 -15.01
N ASP A 101 -3.03 -17.13 -15.66
CA ASP A 101 -1.87 -16.46 -16.25
C ASP A 101 -2.27 -15.67 -17.51
N LYS A 102 -1.30 -15.02 -18.15
CA LYS A 102 -1.56 -14.24 -19.37
C LYS A 102 -2.09 -15.09 -20.53
N ASP A 103 -1.79 -16.38 -20.54
CA ASP A 103 -2.18 -17.31 -21.58
C ASP A 103 -3.54 -17.96 -21.26
N GLY A 104 -4.16 -17.59 -20.12
CA GLY A 104 -5.50 -18.01 -19.73
C GLY A 104 -5.55 -19.33 -18.95
N TYR A 105 -4.43 -19.75 -18.35
CA TYR A 105 -4.32 -21.01 -17.62
C TYR A 105 -4.14 -20.81 -16.11
N ASP A 106 -4.80 -21.68 -15.33
CA ASP A 106 -4.64 -21.72 -13.87
C ASP A 106 -3.29 -22.35 -13.47
N ASN A 107 -3.00 -22.34 -12.17
CA ASN A 107 -1.77 -22.92 -11.62
C ASN A 107 -1.63 -24.45 -11.79
N ARG A 108 -2.65 -25.14 -12.29
CA ARG A 108 -2.63 -26.56 -12.66
C ARG A 108 -2.75 -26.72 -14.18
N CYS A 109 -2.44 -25.67 -14.92
CA CYS A 109 -2.40 -25.68 -16.38
C CYS A 109 -3.77 -25.93 -17.04
N PHE A 110 -4.88 -25.61 -16.37
CA PHE A 110 -6.23 -25.68 -16.96
C PHE A 110 -6.70 -24.32 -17.43
N SER A 111 -7.26 -24.26 -18.63
CA SER A 111 -7.92 -23.06 -19.14
C SER A 111 -9.17 -22.72 -18.33
N ILE A 112 -9.77 -21.56 -18.62
CA ILE A 112 -11.07 -21.20 -18.04
C ILE A 112 -12.15 -22.26 -18.30
N ASP A 113 -12.17 -22.84 -19.51
CA ASP A 113 -13.07 -23.92 -19.93
C ASP A 113 -12.73 -25.29 -19.32
N GLY A 114 -11.65 -25.37 -18.53
CA GLY A 114 -11.23 -26.61 -17.89
C GLY A 114 -10.46 -27.56 -18.79
N ILE A 115 -9.87 -27.07 -19.88
CA ILE A 115 -9.01 -27.87 -20.76
C ILE A 115 -7.55 -27.75 -20.33
N HIS A 116 -6.90 -28.89 -20.08
CA HIS A 116 -5.50 -28.92 -19.68
C HIS A 116 -4.57 -28.65 -20.87
N ILE A 117 -3.55 -27.82 -20.66
CA ILE A 117 -2.65 -27.35 -21.73
C ILE A 117 -1.95 -28.51 -22.45
N ASP A 118 -1.53 -29.55 -21.73
CA ASP A 118 -0.76 -30.65 -22.33
C ASP A 118 -1.65 -31.70 -23.01
N THR A 119 -2.73 -32.12 -22.36
CA THR A 119 -3.56 -33.26 -22.81
C THR A 119 -4.62 -32.82 -23.81
N LYS A 120 -4.89 -31.51 -23.90
CA LYS A 120 -5.94 -30.91 -24.74
C LYS A 120 -7.35 -31.44 -24.45
N ILE A 121 -7.55 -32.01 -23.26
CA ILE A 121 -8.84 -32.51 -22.77
C ILE A 121 -9.12 -31.99 -21.35
N ALA A 122 -10.27 -32.34 -20.79
CA ALA A 122 -10.71 -31.88 -19.47
C ALA A 122 -9.96 -32.49 -18.27
N PHE A 123 -8.92 -33.28 -18.52
CA PHE A 123 -8.16 -34.01 -17.50
C PHE A 123 -6.66 -33.80 -17.71
N ASP A 124 -5.91 -33.68 -16.62
CA ASP A 124 -4.45 -33.63 -16.62
C ASP A 124 -3.83 -35.00 -16.94
N LYS A 125 -2.50 -35.07 -16.93
CA LYS A 125 -1.76 -36.32 -17.16
C LYS A 125 -1.97 -37.37 -16.06
N GLU A 126 -2.39 -36.95 -14.86
CA GLU A 126 -2.74 -37.85 -13.76
C GLU A 126 -4.20 -38.33 -13.84
N GLY A 127 -4.99 -37.81 -14.79
CA GLY A 127 -6.38 -38.16 -15.01
C GLY A 127 -7.37 -37.38 -14.16
N PHE A 128 -6.97 -36.26 -13.55
CA PHE A 128 -7.85 -35.40 -12.75
C PHE A 128 -8.26 -34.15 -13.52
N ASN A 129 -9.49 -33.70 -13.33
CA ASN A 129 -9.99 -32.48 -13.95
C ASN A 129 -9.58 -31.22 -13.17
N LYS A 130 -9.97 -30.04 -13.67
CA LYS A 130 -9.78 -28.75 -12.99
C LYS A 130 -10.38 -28.69 -11.58
N LYS A 131 -11.27 -29.58 -11.17
CA LYS A 131 -11.77 -29.63 -9.78
C LYS A 131 -11.00 -30.64 -8.92
N GLY A 132 -10.04 -31.36 -9.50
CA GLY A 132 -9.24 -32.38 -8.84
C GLY A 132 -9.92 -33.73 -8.74
N TYR A 133 -10.90 -34.00 -9.61
CA TYR A 133 -11.62 -35.28 -9.65
C TYR A 133 -11.33 -36.03 -10.94
N ASP A 134 -11.21 -37.35 -10.83
CA ASP A 134 -11.05 -38.23 -11.97
C ASP A 134 -12.35 -38.35 -12.79
N LYS A 135 -12.30 -39.15 -13.85
CA LYS A 135 -13.46 -39.43 -14.72
C LYS A 135 -14.65 -40.09 -13.99
N ASN A 136 -14.40 -40.74 -12.86
CA ASN A 136 -15.41 -41.38 -12.03
C ASN A 136 -15.94 -40.44 -10.94
N GLY A 137 -15.39 -39.24 -10.83
CA GLY A 137 -15.81 -38.23 -9.85
C GLY A 137 -15.08 -38.32 -8.51
N TYR A 138 -13.98 -39.05 -8.40
CA TYR A 138 -13.21 -39.22 -7.18
C TYR A 138 -11.91 -38.43 -7.21
N ASN A 139 -11.57 -37.80 -6.08
CA ASN A 139 -10.30 -37.10 -5.93
C ASN A 139 -9.13 -38.09 -5.77
N LYS A 140 -7.91 -37.56 -5.70
CA LYS A 140 -6.68 -38.37 -5.53
C LYS A 140 -6.67 -39.27 -4.28
N ASN A 141 -7.52 -38.98 -3.29
CA ASN A 141 -7.67 -39.78 -2.09
C ASN A 141 -8.84 -40.79 -2.19
N GLY A 142 -9.50 -40.90 -3.33
CA GLY A 142 -10.61 -41.82 -3.57
C GLY A 142 -11.97 -41.34 -3.07
N TYR A 143 -12.14 -40.04 -2.79
CA TYR A 143 -13.43 -39.49 -2.31
C TYR A 143 -14.11 -38.60 -3.35
N ASP A 144 -15.42 -38.70 -3.44
CA ASP A 144 -16.26 -37.87 -4.31
C ASP A 144 -16.34 -36.41 -3.82
N LYS A 145 -17.12 -35.60 -4.54
CA LYS A 145 -17.35 -34.18 -4.17
C LYS A 145 -18.07 -33.99 -2.83
N ASN A 146 -18.78 -35.01 -2.36
CA ASN A 146 -19.50 -35.01 -1.08
C ASN A 146 -18.64 -35.60 0.05
N GLY A 147 -17.47 -36.14 -0.26
CA GLY A 147 -16.53 -36.72 0.70
C GLY A 147 -16.73 -38.20 0.97
N TYR A 148 -17.43 -38.94 0.11
CA TYR A 148 -17.65 -40.38 0.20
C TYR A 148 -16.77 -41.15 -0.78
N ASP A 149 -16.27 -42.30 -0.36
CA ASP A 149 -15.55 -43.22 -1.24
C ASP A 149 -16.51 -43.99 -2.16
N LEU A 150 -15.96 -44.95 -2.91
CA LEU A 150 -16.73 -45.78 -3.83
C LEU A 150 -17.76 -46.67 -3.11
N ASP A 151 -17.47 -47.05 -1.87
CA ASP A 151 -18.32 -47.90 -1.04
C ASP A 151 -19.34 -47.08 -0.23
N GLY A 152 -19.30 -45.76 -0.31
CA GLY A 152 -20.22 -44.84 0.34
C GLY A 152 -19.79 -44.43 1.76
N TYR A 153 -18.54 -44.68 2.16
CA TYR A 153 -18.01 -44.28 3.46
C TYR A 153 -17.31 -42.92 3.37
N ASN A 154 -17.54 -42.07 4.36
CA ASN A 154 -16.76 -40.85 4.50
C ASN A 154 -15.36 -41.13 5.08
N LYS A 155 -14.52 -40.09 5.19
CA LYS A 155 -13.15 -40.20 5.76
C LYS A 155 -13.07 -40.80 7.17
N ASN A 156 -14.19 -40.84 7.90
CA ASN A 156 -14.30 -41.41 9.25
C ASN A 156 -14.88 -42.83 9.24
N GLY A 157 -15.21 -43.40 8.08
CA GLY A 157 -15.72 -44.77 7.95
C GLY A 157 -17.22 -44.96 8.17
N TYR A 158 -18.03 -43.90 8.01
CA TYR A 158 -19.50 -43.94 8.12
C TYR A 158 -20.22 -43.29 6.93
#